data_AF-A0A164A596-F1
#
_entry.id   AF-A0A164A596-F1
#
_cell.length_a   1.000
_cell.length_b   1.000
_cell.length_c   1.000
_cell.angle_alpha   90.00
_cell.angle_beta   90.00
_cell.angle_gamma   90.00
#
_symmetry.space_group_name_H-M   'P 1'
#
loop_
_entity.id
_entity.type
_entity.pdbx_description
1 polymer ?
#
loop_
_entity_poly.entity_id
_entity_poly.type
_entity_poly.pdbx_seq_one_letter_code
_entity_poly.pdbx_strand_id
1 'polypeptide(L)'
;MTALYEDPGLTLDDDGITIRRYYFPFAGSKRIAYRDIKGIKTEQMRWASGKGRFWGATDPRYWFPLDVKRGSKNTLLILDVGSRVKPCITPEDPDRVIELLKARVSAS
;
A
#
# COMPACT_ATOMS: atom_id res chain seq x y z
N MET A 1 -7.61 11.41 -16.07
CA MET A 1 -7.75 10.57 -14.87
C MET A 1 -7.91 11.48 -13.68
N THR A 2 -9.00 11.35 -12.94
CA THR A 2 -9.28 12.16 -11.76
C THR A 2 -8.86 11.36 -10.52
N ALA A 3 -8.03 11.93 -9.66
CA ALA A 3 -7.64 11.27 -8.42
C ALA A 3 -8.84 11.26 -7.45
N LEU A 4 -9.19 10.08 -6.96
CA LEU A 4 -10.19 9.87 -5.91
C LEU A 4 -9.59 10.02 -4.51
N TYR A 5 -8.28 9.77 -4.42
CA TYR A 5 -7.45 10.01 -3.25
C TYR A 5 -6.01 10.21 -3.70
N GLU A 6 -5.31 11.15 -3.08
CA GLU A 6 -3.89 11.37 -3.29
C GLU A 6 -3.19 11.76 -1.99
N ASP A 7 -2.06 11.12 -1.75
CA ASP A 7 -1.10 11.50 -0.72
C ASP A 7 0.34 11.39 -1.28
N PRO A 8 1.38 11.79 -0.53
CA PRO A 8 2.76 11.74 -1.01
C PRO A 8 3.26 10.34 -1.44
N GLY A 9 2.63 9.27 -0.97
CA GLY A 9 2.95 7.87 -1.27
C GLY A 9 2.02 7.20 -2.27
N LEU A 10 0.78 7.67 -2.42
CA LEU A 10 -0.30 6.93 -3.08
C LEU A 10 -1.19 7.82 -3.94
N THR A 11 -1.64 7.29 -5.07
CA THR A 11 -2.82 7.80 -5.79
C THR A 11 -3.77 6.67 -6.03
N LEU A 12 -5.05 6.88 -5.70
CA LEU A 12 -6.15 6.04 -6.14
C LEU A 12 -6.95 6.84 -7.15
N ASP A 13 -7.24 6.23 -8.28
CA ASP A 13 -8.11 6.76 -9.34
C ASP A 13 -9.17 5.70 -9.68
N ASP A 14 -9.91 5.88 -10.76
CA ASP A 14 -11.02 4.99 -11.12
C ASP A 14 -10.58 3.55 -11.42
N ASP A 15 -9.34 3.33 -11.86
CA ASP A 15 -8.87 2.03 -12.37
C ASP A 15 -7.99 1.27 -11.37
N GLY A 16 -7.41 1.95 -10.38
CA GLY A 16 -6.51 1.29 -9.44
C GLY A 16 -5.72 2.19 -8.51
N ILE A 17 -4.67 1.60 -7.94
CA ILE A 17 -3.74 2.24 -7.02
C ILE A 17 -2.36 2.38 -7.65
N THR A 18 -1.79 3.57 -7.56
CA THR A 18 -0.38 3.86 -7.86
C THR A 18 0.36 4.05 -6.55
N ILE A 19 1.30 3.14 -6.26
CA ILE A 19 2.20 3.23 -5.11
C ILE A 19 3.49 3.91 -5.57
N ARG A 20 3.74 5.13 -5.11
CA ARG A 20 4.95 5.90 -5.40
C ARG A 20 6.13 5.32 -4.64
N ARG A 21 7.34 5.52 -5.17
CA ARG A 21 8.61 5.14 -4.52
C ARG A 21 8.66 3.67 -4.11
N TYR A 22 8.08 2.80 -4.94
CA TYR A 22 7.96 1.37 -4.67
C TYR A 22 9.26 0.62 -4.95
N TYR A 23 9.83 0.78 -6.14
CA TYR A 23 10.97 -0.01 -6.61
C TYR A 23 12.31 0.56 -6.17
N PHE A 24 13.05 -0.20 -5.36
CA PHE A 24 14.44 0.09 -5.00
C PHE A 24 15.39 -0.21 -6.18
N PRO A 25 16.45 0.59 -6.42
CA PRO A 25 16.87 1.79 -5.67
C PRO A 25 16.35 3.12 -6.24
N PHE A 26 15.66 3.11 -7.39
CA PHE A 26 15.35 4.34 -8.14
C PHE A 26 14.00 4.98 -7.81
N ALA A 27 13.29 4.46 -6.80
CA ALA A 27 12.01 4.99 -6.33
C ALA A 27 10.92 5.05 -7.43
N GLY A 28 10.97 4.09 -8.38
CA GLY A 28 9.92 3.93 -9.39
C GLY A 28 8.57 3.59 -8.76
N SER A 29 7.47 4.00 -9.41
CA SER A 29 6.12 3.68 -8.96
C SER A 29 5.69 2.27 -9.38
N LYS A 30 4.75 1.70 -8.63
CA LYS A 30 4.04 0.47 -8.99
C LYS A 30 2.57 0.76 -9.17
N ARG A 31 2.01 0.35 -10.32
CA ARG A 31 0.58 0.41 -10.59
C ARG A 31 -0.05 -0.96 -10.31
N ILE A 32 -1.21 -0.98 -9.66
CA ILE A 32 -1.99 -2.18 -9.39
C ILE A 32 -3.46 -1.86 -9.72
N ALA A 33 -4.04 -2.59 -10.67
CA ALA A 33 -5.46 -2.43 -10.98
C ALA A 33 -6.33 -3.05 -9.89
N TYR A 34 -7.52 -2.52 -9.63
CA TYR A 34 -8.39 -3.06 -8.57
C TYR A 34 -8.75 -4.54 -8.76
N ARG A 35 -8.94 -4.97 -10.01
CA ARG A 35 -9.20 -6.38 -10.37
C ARG A 35 -8.09 -7.38 -9.97
N ASP A 36 -6.87 -6.87 -9.81
CA ASP A 36 -5.70 -7.66 -9.45
C ASP A 36 -5.54 -7.77 -7.93
N ILE A 37 -6.26 -6.95 -7.15
CA ILE A 37 -6.29 -7.04 -5.69
C ILE A 37 -7.29 -8.14 -5.30
N LYS A 38 -6.81 -9.17 -4.61
CA LYS A 38 -7.62 -10.32 -4.15
C LYS A 38 -8.07 -10.20 -2.71
N GLY A 39 -7.41 -9.33 -1.95
CA GLY A 39 -7.73 -9.11 -0.54
C GLY A 39 -6.93 -7.98 0.04
N ILE A 40 -7.48 -7.38 1.10
CA ILE A 40 -6.84 -6.31 1.85
C ILE A 40 -6.84 -6.72 3.30
N LYS A 41 -5.66 -6.76 3.91
CA LYS A 41 -5.52 -6.97 5.35
C LYS A 41 -5.08 -5.68 6.01
N THR A 42 -5.79 -5.29 7.05
CA THR A 42 -5.43 -4.16 7.91
C THR A 42 -4.73 -4.67 9.16
N GLU A 43 -3.60 -4.08 9.50
CA GLU A 43 -2.86 -4.36 10.74
C GLU A 43 -2.47 -3.06 11.46
N GLN A 44 -2.27 -3.15 12.77
CA GLN A 44 -1.69 -2.05 13.53
C GLN A 44 -0.18 -1.96 13.28
N MET A 45 0.32 -0.75 13.05
CA MET A 45 1.76 -0.49 12.95
C MET A 45 2.42 -0.56 14.32
N ARG A 46 3.31 -1.53 14.46
CA ARG A 46 4.16 -1.82 15.62
C ARG A 46 5.58 -2.00 15.12
N TRP A 47 6.56 -1.97 16.02
CA TRP A 47 7.95 -2.27 15.66
C TRP A 47 8.09 -3.60 14.91
N ALA A 48 7.37 -4.64 15.36
CA ALA A 48 7.36 -5.96 14.73
C ALA A 48 6.70 -6.00 13.34
N SER A 49 5.74 -5.10 13.04
CA SER A 49 5.10 -5.02 11.71
C SER A 49 5.79 -4.03 10.77
N GLY A 50 7.01 -3.59 11.10
CA GLY A 50 7.85 -2.78 10.22
C GLY A 50 7.79 -1.28 10.44
N LYS A 51 7.42 -0.79 11.63
CA LYS A 51 7.35 0.66 11.95
C LYS A 51 8.64 1.44 11.70
N GLY A 52 9.80 0.82 11.94
CA GLY A 52 11.11 1.41 11.62
C GLY A 52 11.61 1.12 10.21
N ARG A 53 10.87 0.37 9.38
CA ARG A 53 11.28 0.08 8.00
C ARG A 53 11.06 1.37 7.20
N PHE A 54 12.09 1.86 6.51
CA PHE A 54 11.90 2.95 5.56
C PHE A 54 11.56 2.43 4.17
N TRP A 55 12.24 1.38 3.70
CA TRP A 55 12.07 0.82 2.35
C TRP A 55 12.43 -0.67 2.32
N GLY A 56 11.80 -1.43 1.43
CA GLY A 56 12.16 -2.81 1.12
C GLY A 56 11.48 -3.84 2.01
N ALA A 57 12.15 -4.97 2.20
CA ALA A 57 11.60 -6.12 2.90
C ALA A 57 12.54 -6.63 4.01
N THR A 58 11.98 -7.37 4.95
CA THR A 58 12.73 -8.22 5.90
C THR A 58 12.27 -9.65 5.77
N ASP A 59 10.96 -9.82 5.79
CA ASP A 59 10.30 -11.02 5.28
C ASP A 59 10.03 -10.80 3.78
N PRO A 60 10.55 -11.67 2.88
CA PRO A 60 10.41 -11.51 1.43
C PRO A 60 8.96 -11.61 0.93
N ARG A 61 8.01 -12.03 1.78
CA ARG A 61 6.57 -12.01 1.48
C ARG A 61 5.97 -10.60 1.51
N TYR A 62 6.62 -9.64 2.16
CA TYR A 62 6.09 -8.30 2.39
C TYR A 62 7.05 -7.24 1.86
N TRP A 63 6.58 -6.38 0.96
CA TRP A 63 7.38 -5.30 0.39
C TRP A 63 6.83 -3.93 0.75
N PHE A 64 7.66 -3.11 1.37
CA PHE A 64 7.29 -1.76 1.78
C PHE A 64 7.93 -0.74 0.82
N PRO A 65 7.17 0.21 0.23
CA PRO A 65 7.72 1.32 -0.55
C PRO A 65 8.56 2.25 0.35
N LEU A 66 9.31 3.19 -0.23
CA LEU A 66 10.01 4.20 0.56
C LEU A 66 9.00 5.12 1.26
N ASP A 67 9.00 5.09 2.59
CA ASP A 67 8.21 5.99 3.43
C ASP A 67 9.03 6.41 4.66
N VAL A 68 9.55 7.64 4.62
CA VAL A 68 10.33 8.24 5.71
C VAL A 68 9.47 8.63 6.92
N LYS A 69 8.14 8.73 6.74
CA LYS A 69 7.19 9.07 7.81
C LYS A 69 6.54 7.83 8.43
N ARG A 70 6.85 6.62 7.95
CA ARG A 70 6.24 5.37 8.45
C ARG A 70 6.27 5.22 9.97
N GLY A 71 7.35 5.69 10.60
CA GLY A 71 7.50 5.67 12.05
C GLY A 71 6.39 6.37 12.82
N SER A 72 5.70 7.35 12.24
CA SER A 72 4.59 8.06 12.86
C SER A 72 3.21 7.47 12.48
N LYS A 73 3.17 6.46 11.61
CA LYS A 73 1.92 5.84 11.14
C LYS A 73 1.46 4.73 12.08
N ASN A 74 0.14 4.54 12.15
CA ASN A 74 -0.50 3.59 13.06
C ASN A 74 -1.23 2.44 12.35
N THR A 75 -1.45 2.56 11.03
CA THR A 75 -2.20 1.57 10.24
C THR A 75 -1.36 1.10 9.07
N LEU A 76 -1.29 -0.22 8.90
CA LEU A 76 -0.67 -0.91 7.78
C LEU A 76 -1.76 -1.55 6.94
N LEU A 77 -1.75 -1.31 5.63
CA LEU A 77 -2.56 -2.08 4.69
C LEU A 77 -1.64 -3.00 3.90
N ILE A 78 -1.99 -4.28 3.88
CA ILE A 78 -1.29 -5.32 3.13
C ILE A 78 -2.20 -5.72 1.98
N LEU A 79 -1.73 -5.51 0.75
CA LEU A 79 -2.47 -5.84 -0.46
C LEU A 79 -2.10 -7.25 -0.91
N ASP A 80 -3.09 -8.13 -0.95
CA ASP A 80 -2.96 -9.40 -1.66
C ASP A 80 -3.21 -9.16 -3.14
N VAL A 81 -2.19 -9.38 -3.97
CA VAL A 81 -2.25 -9.16 -5.42
C VAL A 81 -2.12 -10.46 -6.20
N GLY A 82 -2.40 -11.61 -5.56
CA GLY A 82 -2.28 -12.94 -6.17
C GLY A 82 -0.84 -13.41 -6.39
N SER A 83 0.16 -12.65 -5.92
CA SER A 83 1.57 -12.98 -6.01
C SER A 83 2.17 -13.25 -4.63
N ARG A 84 3.33 -13.91 -4.58
CA ARG A 84 4.04 -14.20 -3.32
C ARG A 84 4.41 -12.93 -2.53
N VAL A 85 4.67 -11.82 -3.22
CA VAL A 85 5.06 -10.55 -2.60
C VAL A 85 3.84 -9.65 -2.45
N LYS A 86 3.55 -9.25 -1.21
CA LYS A 86 2.43 -8.39 -0.85
C LYS A 86 2.91 -6.95 -0.65
N PRO A 87 2.44 -5.98 -1.45
CA PRO A 87 2.65 -4.56 -1.19
C PRO A 87 2.09 -4.14 0.17
N CYS A 88 2.91 -3.47 0.97
CA CYS A 88 2.59 -2.98 2.30
C CYS A 88 2.58 -1.44 2.27
N ILE A 89 1.40 -0.82 2.40
CA ILE A 89 1.21 0.63 2.29
C ILE A 89 0.75 1.24 3.62
N THR A 90 1.15 2.49 3.83
CA THR A 90 0.89 3.26 5.06
C THR A 90 0.30 4.63 4.70
N PRO A 91 -0.97 4.66 4.23
CA PRO A 91 -1.63 5.89 3.75
C PRO A 91 -1.70 6.98 4.83
N GLU A 92 -1.77 8.23 4.39
CA GLU A 92 -2.00 9.37 5.29
C GLU A 92 -3.40 9.33 5.93
N ASP A 93 -4.40 8.83 5.20
CA ASP A 93 -5.79 8.63 5.65
C ASP A 93 -6.20 7.16 5.39
N PRO A 94 -5.96 6.26 6.36
CA PRO A 94 -6.24 4.84 6.20
C PRO A 94 -7.72 4.55 6.01
N ASP A 95 -8.61 5.27 6.68
CA ASP A 95 -10.05 5.01 6.63
C ASP A 95 -10.61 5.32 5.25
N ARG A 96 -10.21 6.46 4.67
CA ARG A 96 -10.60 6.82 3.30
C ARG A 96 -10.07 5.84 2.27
N VAL A 97 -8.82 5.38 2.41
CA VAL A 97 -8.24 4.40 1.48
C VAL A 97 -8.94 3.05 1.61
N ILE A 98 -9.24 2.58 2.82
CA ILE A 98 -9.99 1.34 3.04
C ILE A 98 -11.38 1.42 2.40
N GLU A 99 -12.09 2.54 2.59
CA GLU A 99 -13.42 2.77 1.99
C GLU A 99 -13.36 2.65 0.45
N LEU A 100 -12.42 3.38 -0.17
CA LEU A 100 -12.26 3.37 -1.62
C LEU A 100 -11.90 1.99 -2.17
N LEU A 101 -11.02 1.26 -1.47
CA LEU A 101 -10.63 -0.09 -1.84
C LEU A 101 -11.79 -1.06 -1.69
N LYS A 102 -12.56 -1.04 -0.60
CA LYS A 102 -13.73 -1.90 -0.41
C LYS A 102 -14.80 -1.70 -1.48
N ALA A 103 -14.98 -0.46 -1.94
CA ALA A 103 -15.94 -0.14 -2.98
C ALA A 103 -15.55 -0.65 -4.39
N ARG A 104 -14.26 -0.95 -4.63
CA ARG A 104 -13.71 -1.20 -5.98
C ARG A 104 -13.04 -2.56 -6.13
N VAL A 105 -12.60 -3.16 -5.03
CA VAL A 105 -12.06 -4.52 -5.01
C VAL A 105 -13.22 -5.48 -4.80
N SER A 106 -13.53 -6.27 -5.82
CA SER A 106 -14.53 -7.33 -5.71
C SER A 106 -14.06 -8.36 -4.68
N ALA A 107 -14.89 -8.62 -3.66
CA ALA A 107 -14.72 -9.80 -2.83
C ALA A 107 -14.81 -11.02 -3.76
N SER A 108 -13.71 -11.79 -3.85
CA SER A 108 -13.71 -13.08 -4.54
C SER A 108 -14.36 -14.14 -3.65
#